data_AF-A0A8B5WBN3-F1
#
_entry.id   AF-A0A8B5WBN3-F1
#
_cell.length_a   1.000
_cell.length_b   1.000
_cell.length_c   1.000
_cell.angle_alpha   90.00
_cell.angle_beta   90.00
_cell.angle_gamma   90.00
#
_symmetry.space_group_name_H-M   'P 1'
#
loop_
_entity.id
_entity.type
_entity.pdbx_description
1 polymer ?
#
loop_
_entity_poly.entity_id
_entity_poly.type
_entity_poly.pdbx_seq_one_letter_code
_entity_poly.pdbx_strand_id
1 'polypeptide(L)'
;MSIYESVKHFLKKLTNESDQLIKTKPLKDQKDGQSLNTQHKISFSASEITNNQAVVDSIVEKVIRKDYSKRIYAGKRDEDIKACKERIYQYESFRTKKVKMVPRDTNELEVYIEDIYLGKLPESYTQEALFYLQSAVVMNFAYISGGPFKHFNADSNTMEKGSEHYDLTVYIQFS
;
A
#
# COMPACT_ATOMS: atom_id res chain seq x y z
N MET A 1 32.85 -30.91 28.70
CA MET A 1 32.39 -29.78 27.86
C MET A 1 31.14 -29.20 28.49
N SER A 2 31.12 -27.89 28.73
CA SER A 2 29.99 -27.21 29.36
C SER A 2 28.79 -27.18 28.41
N ILE A 3 27.57 -27.37 28.93
CA ILE A 3 26.31 -27.31 28.17
C ILE A 3 26.22 -25.99 27.37
N TYR A 4 26.81 -24.93 27.91
CA TYR A 4 26.92 -23.62 27.26
C TYR A 4 27.69 -23.67 25.92
N GLU A 5 28.78 -24.44 25.86
CA GLU A 5 29.56 -24.62 24.64
C GLU A 5 28.75 -25.36 23.57
N SER A 6 27.99 -26.39 23.96
CA SER A 6 27.14 -27.15 23.06
C SER A 6 26.00 -26.31 22.48
N VAL A 7 25.35 -25.47 23.28
CA VAL A 7 24.29 -24.56 22.83
C VAL A 7 24.85 -23.49 21.88
N LYS A 8 26.01 -22.92 22.20
CA LYS A 8 26.68 -21.94 21.34
C LYS A 8 27.06 -22.55 19.99
N HIS A 9 27.55 -23.79 19.99
CA HIS A 9 27.92 -24.48 18.75
C HIS A 9 26.71 -24.85 17.91
N PHE A 10 25.58 -25.21 18.55
CA PHE A 10 24.32 -25.53 17.88
C PHE A 10 23.68 -24.29 17.25
N LEU A 11 23.62 -23.17 17.99
CA LEU A 11 23.14 -21.89 17.47
C LEU A 11 23.97 -21.43 16.27
N LYS A 12 25.30 -21.50 16.38
CA LYS A 12 26.23 -21.13 15.31
C LYS A 12 26.09 -22.01 14.06
N LYS A 13 25.77 -23.30 14.24
CA LYS A 13 25.50 -24.22 13.13
C LYS A 13 24.20 -23.86 12.41
N LEU A 14 23.12 -23.57 13.16
CA LEU A 14 21.84 -23.13 12.59
C LEU A 14 21.96 -21.79 11.86
N THR A 15 22.76 -20.85 12.37
CA THR A 15 22.98 -19.56 11.67
C THR A 15 23.73 -19.77 10.36
N ASN A 16 24.79 -20.59 10.37
CA ASN A 16 25.57 -20.88 9.17
C ASN A 16 24.79 -21.67 8.11
N GLU A 17 23.88 -22.57 8.52
CA GLU A 17 23.01 -23.31 7.58
C GLU A 17 21.93 -22.39 6.97
N SER A 18 21.41 -21.41 7.73
CA SER A 18 20.50 -20.38 7.22
C SER A 18 21.22 -19.42 6.25
N ASP A 19 22.45 -19.03 6.56
CA ASP A 19 23.27 -18.17 5.70
C ASP A 19 23.71 -18.86 4.40
N GLN A 20 23.79 -20.20 4.37
CA GLN A 20 24.06 -20.94 3.13
C GLN A 20 22.84 -21.06 2.21
N LEU A 21 21.62 -20.99 2.76
CA LEU A 21 20.37 -20.91 1.98
C LEU A 21 20.13 -19.49 1.45
N ILE A 22 20.65 -18.47 2.13
CA ILE A 22 20.57 -17.06 1.73
C ILE A 22 21.90 -16.66 1.06
N LYS A 23 22.06 -16.98 -0.22
CA LYS A 23 23.26 -16.58 -1.02
C LYS A 23 23.39 -15.07 -1.25
N THR A 24 22.44 -14.26 -0.77
CA THR A 24 22.45 -12.80 -0.91
C THR A 24 22.46 -12.16 0.47
N LYS A 25 23.59 -11.56 0.84
CA LYS A 25 23.68 -10.74 2.06
C LYS A 25 22.48 -9.78 2.11
N PRO A 26 21.77 -9.66 3.25
CA PRO A 26 20.71 -8.67 3.37
C PRO A 26 21.30 -7.27 3.13
N LEU A 27 20.69 -6.52 2.22
CA LEU A 27 21.09 -5.17 1.76
C LEU A 27 21.20 -4.12 2.90
N LYS A 28 20.85 -4.49 4.13
CA LYS A 28 20.85 -3.61 5.31
C LYS A 28 22.27 -3.19 5.75
N ASP A 29 23.30 -3.88 5.29
CA ASP A 29 24.70 -3.55 5.60
C ASP A 29 25.37 -2.61 4.58
N GLN A 30 24.70 -2.21 3.50
CA GLN A 30 25.21 -1.16 2.60
C GLN A 30 24.80 0.23 3.10
N LYS A 31 25.48 0.68 4.16
CA LYS A 31 25.53 2.10 4.55
C LYS A 31 26.45 2.85 3.57
N ASP A 32 25.87 3.43 2.52
CA ASP A 32 26.36 4.66 1.89
C ASP A 32 25.40 5.08 0.78
N GLY A 33 24.66 6.18 1.00
CA GLY A 33 24.18 7.12 -0.03
C GLY A 33 23.48 6.62 -1.29
N GLN A 34 23.19 5.33 -1.46
CA GLN A 34 22.59 4.79 -2.65
C GLN A 34 21.10 5.11 -2.64
N SER A 35 20.68 5.88 -3.63
CA SER A 35 19.29 5.94 -4.06
C SER A 35 18.82 4.50 -4.25
N LEU A 36 17.93 4.02 -3.37
CA LEU A 36 17.23 2.77 -3.55
C LEU A 36 16.58 2.81 -4.94
N ASN A 37 17.16 2.10 -5.90
CA ASN A 37 16.69 2.16 -7.27
C ASN A 37 15.38 1.38 -7.33
N THR A 38 14.34 1.97 -7.92
CA THR A 38 13.06 1.26 -7.98
C THR A 38 13.19 0.07 -8.93
N GLN A 39 13.02 -1.13 -8.38
CA GLN A 39 13.11 -2.38 -9.14
C GLN A 39 11.77 -2.72 -9.77
N HIS A 40 10.66 -2.50 -9.04
CA HIS A 40 9.33 -2.83 -9.51
C HIS A 40 8.25 -1.97 -8.84
N LYS A 41 7.13 -1.73 -9.53
CA LYS A 41 5.98 -0.96 -9.04
C LYS A 41 4.67 -1.61 -9.46
N ILE A 42 3.74 -1.68 -8.51
CA ILE A 42 2.37 -2.16 -8.72
C ILE A 42 1.42 -1.05 -8.29
N SER A 43 0.39 -0.80 -9.09
CA SER A 43 -0.73 0.08 -8.75
C SER A 43 -2.03 -0.60 -9.14
N PHE A 44 -2.99 -0.66 -8.22
CA PHE A 44 -4.32 -1.21 -8.48
C PHE A 44 -5.36 -0.55 -7.60
N SER A 45 -6.62 -0.64 -8.01
CA SER A 45 -7.79 -0.18 -7.26
C SER A 45 -8.33 -1.31 -6.38
N ALA A 46 -8.93 -0.98 -5.23
CA ALA A 46 -9.51 -1.98 -4.34
C ALA A 46 -10.66 -2.75 -5.03
N SER A 47 -11.41 -2.06 -5.89
CA SER A 47 -12.42 -2.65 -6.78
C SER A 47 -11.89 -3.70 -7.76
N GLU A 48 -10.60 -3.70 -8.08
CA GLU A 48 -9.97 -4.77 -8.90
C GLU A 48 -9.72 -6.05 -8.09
N ILE A 49 -9.71 -5.97 -6.75
CA ILE A 49 -9.45 -7.09 -5.84
C ILE A 49 -10.74 -7.65 -5.24
N THR A 50 -11.71 -6.79 -4.92
CA THR A 50 -12.94 -7.19 -4.26
C THR A 50 -14.14 -6.42 -4.75
N ASN A 51 -15.26 -7.12 -4.90
CA ASN A 51 -16.56 -6.52 -5.19
C ASN A 51 -17.37 -6.21 -3.90
N ASN A 52 -16.79 -6.45 -2.72
CA ASN A 52 -17.47 -6.23 -1.46
C ASN A 52 -17.29 -4.79 -0.98
N GLN A 53 -18.22 -3.91 -1.37
CA GLN A 53 -18.20 -2.49 -1.02
C GLN A 53 -18.13 -2.24 0.50
N ALA A 54 -18.79 -3.07 1.31
CA ALA A 54 -18.78 -2.90 2.77
C ALA A 54 -17.37 -3.06 3.39
N VAL A 55 -16.52 -3.90 2.77
CA VAL A 55 -15.12 -4.06 3.17
C VAL A 55 -14.34 -2.78 2.83
N VAL A 56 -14.52 -2.27 1.61
CA VAL A 56 -13.86 -1.04 1.13
C VAL A 56 -14.25 0.15 2.01
N ASP A 57 -15.55 0.32 2.26
CA ASP A 57 -16.09 1.39 3.12
C ASP A 57 -15.50 1.31 4.53
N SER A 58 -15.42 0.11 5.13
CA SER A 58 -14.83 -0.08 6.46
C SER A 58 -13.35 0.30 6.53
N ILE A 59 -12.59 0.01 5.47
CA ILE A 59 -11.18 0.43 5.38
C ILE A 59 -11.11 1.96 5.28
N VAL A 60 -11.90 2.55 4.39
CA VAL A 60 -11.94 3.99 4.15
C VAL A 60 -12.29 4.75 5.42
N GLU A 61 -13.31 4.32 6.16
CA GLU A 61 -13.69 4.91 7.45
C GLU A 61 -12.54 4.88 8.46
N LYS A 62 -11.79 3.76 8.53
CA LYS A 62 -10.60 3.67 9.40
C LYS A 62 -9.51 4.65 8.96
N VAL A 63 -9.27 4.81 7.66
CA VAL A 63 -8.28 5.77 7.13
C VAL A 63 -8.71 7.20 7.47
N ILE A 64 -9.96 7.58 7.20
CA ILE A 64 -10.51 8.90 7.52
C ILE A 64 -10.37 9.22 9.00
N ARG A 65 -10.71 8.27 9.89
CA ARG A 65 -10.62 8.46 11.34
C ARG A 65 -9.19 8.67 11.85
N LYS A 66 -8.19 8.08 11.18
CA LYS A 66 -6.78 8.11 11.60
C LYS A 66 -5.97 9.22 10.94
N ASP A 67 -6.47 9.82 9.86
CA ASP A 67 -5.73 10.88 9.16
C ASP A 67 -5.70 12.17 10.00
N TYR A 68 -4.49 12.59 10.35
CA TYR A 68 -4.26 13.81 11.14
C TYR A 68 -4.22 15.08 10.30
N SER A 69 -3.99 14.96 8.98
CA SER A 69 -3.87 16.13 8.11
C SER A 69 -5.23 16.81 7.92
N LYS A 70 -6.30 16.00 7.87
CA LYS A 70 -7.69 16.43 7.67
C LYS A 70 -7.85 17.42 6.50
N ARG A 71 -6.99 17.32 5.48
CA ARG A 71 -6.99 18.20 4.30
C ARG A 71 -8.11 17.79 3.35
N ILE A 72 -9.33 18.16 3.71
CA ILE A 72 -10.50 17.90 2.88
C ILE A 72 -10.33 18.60 1.52
N TYR A 73 -10.69 17.92 0.42
CA TYR A 73 -10.48 18.37 -0.96
C TYR A 73 -9.01 18.72 -1.26
N ALA A 74 -8.07 17.97 -0.68
CA ALA A 74 -6.63 18.23 -0.71
C ALA A 74 -6.23 19.66 -0.24
N GLY A 75 -7.11 20.34 0.51
CA GLY A 75 -6.93 21.73 0.95
C GLY A 75 -7.29 22.79 -0.11
N LYS A 76 -7.87 22.39 -1.25
CA LYS A 76 -8.32 23.31 -2.30
C LYS A 76 -9.58 24.06 -1.87
N ARG A 77 -9.62 25.36 -2.16
CA ARG A 77 -10.82 26.18 -2.03
C ARG A 77 -11.65 26.08 -3.30
N ASP A 78 -12.91 26.52 -3.26
CA ASP A 78 -13.81 26.45 -4.43
C ASP A 78 -13.27 27.25 -5.63
N GLU A 79 -12.49 28.32 -5.40
CA GLU A 79 -11.75 29.05 -6.46
C GLU A 79 -10.71 28.18 -7.16
N ASP A 80 -9.96 27.38 -6.39
CA ASP A 80 -8.93 26.47 -6.90
C ASP A 80 -9.59 25.29 -7.65
N ILE A 81 -10.71 24.80 -7.14
CA ILE A 81 -11.51 23.75 -7.79
C ILE A 81 -12.13 24.30 -9.08
N LYS A 82 -12.59 25.55 -9.13
CA LYS A 82 -13.09 26.17 -10.37
C LYS A 82 -12.03 26.25 -11.46
N ALA A 83 -10.77 26.47 -11.10
CA ALA A 83 -9.65 26.43 -12.04
C ALA A 83 -9.32 24.99 -12.51
N CYS A 84 -9.59 23.99 -11.68
CA CYS A 84 -9.46 22.57 -11.99
C CYS A 84 -10.72 22.07 -12.69
N LYS A 85 -10.69 21.79 -14.00
CA LYS A 85 -11.85 21.25 -14.74
C LYS A 85 -12.22 19.79 -14.37
N GLU A 86 -11.65 19.27 -13.29
CA GLU A 86 -11.78 17.89 -12.84
C GLU A 86 -12.53 17.82 -11.51
N ARG A 87 -13.08 16.63 -11.21
CA ARG A 87 -13.68 16.35 -9.91
C ARG A 87 -12.58 16.26 -8.86
N ILE A 88 -12.82 16.89 -7.71
CA ILE A 88 -11.93 16.84 -6.55
C ILE A 88 -12.68 16.12 -5.43
N TYR A 89 -12.14 14.98 -4.98
CA TYR A 89 -12.78 14.18 -3.94
C TYR A 89 -12.47 14.73 -2.56
N GLN A 90 -13.44 14.60 -1.66
CA GLN A 90 -13.36 15.12 -0.30
C GLN A 90 -12.16 14.53 0.46
N TYR A 91 -11.82 13.27 0.19
CA TYR A 91 -10.80 12.54 0.92
C TYR A 91 -9.60 12.09 0.05
N GLU A 92 -9.43 12.62 -1.17
CA GLU A 92 -8.36 12.17 -2.10
C GLU A 92 -6.93 12.26 -1.53
N SER A 93 -6.68 13.19 -0.62
CA SER A 93 -5.35 13.35 0.00
C SER A 93 -5.13 12.45 1.22
N PHE A 94 -6.17 11.76 1.68
CA PHE A 94 -6.11 10.89 2.84
C PHE A 94 -5.45 9.59 2.44
N ARG A 95 -4.49 9.15 3.27
CA ARG A 95 -3.69 7.96 2.96
C ARG A 95 -3.39 7.12 4.17
N THR A 96 -3.10 5.85 3.91
CA THR A 96 -2.50 4.97 4.91
C THR A 96 -1.25 4.29 4.36
N LYS A 97 -0.29 4.06 5.25
CA LYS A 97 0.88 3.20 5.00
C LYS A 97 0.68 1.78 5.51
N LYS A 98 -0.45 1.49 6.18
CA LYS A 98 -0.78 0.18 6.74
C LYS A 98 -1.35 -0.73 5.67
N VAL A 99 -0.55 -0.99 4.64
CA VAL A 99 -0.85 -1.93 3.55
C VAL A 99 0.11 -3.10 3.67
N LYS A 100 -0.40 -4.31 3.79
CA LYS A 100 0.39 -5.54 3.93
C LYS A 100 0.03 -6.52 2.83
N MET A 101 1.05 -7.24 2.38
CA MET A 101 0.91 -8.40 1.51
C MET A 101 1.38 -9.62 2.29
N VAL A 102 0.57 -10.67 2.34
CA VAL A 102 0.87 -11.88 3.11
C VAL A 102 0.83 -13.08 2.16
N PRO A 103 1.98 -13.75 1.93
CA PRO A 103 2.00 -15.02 1.20
C PRO A 103 1.24 -16.09 1.99
N ARG A 104 0.31 -16.78 1.34
CA ARG A 104 -0.44 -17.88 1.96
C ARG A 104 -0.07 -19.24 1.38
N ASP A 105 -0.03 -19.32 0.06
CA ASP A 105 0.38 -20.50 -0.72
C ASP A 105 1.40 -20.07 -1.79
N THR A 106 1.93 -21.03 -2.55
CA THR A 106 3.05 -20.83 -3.50
C THR A 106 2.80 -19.71 -4.52
N ASN A 107 1.54 -19.47 -4.89
CA ASN A 107 1.13 -18.48 -5.89
C ASN A 107 -0.01 -17.57 -5.38
N GLU A 108 -0.17 -17.42 -4.07
CA GLU A 108 -1.23 -16.58 -3.51
C GLU A 108 -0.67 -15.51 -2.57
N LEU A 109 -1.09 -14.27 -2.83
CA LEU A 109 -0.74 -13.13 -2.02
C LEU A 109 -2.00 -12.41 -1.55
N GLU A 110 -2.25 -12.45 -0.25
CA GLU A 110 -3.38 -11.77 0.36
C GLU A 110 -3.02 -10.31 0.67
N VAL A 111 -3.92 -9.39 0.36
CA VAL A 111 -3.75 -7.94 0.60
C VAL A 111 -4.60 -7.53 1.80
N TYR A 112 -3.98 -6.82 2.73
CA TYR A 112 -4.63 -6.25 3.91
C TYR A 112 -4.38 -4.74 3.97
N ILE A 113 -5.41 -3.96 4.28
CA ILE A 113 -5.31 -2.51 4.51
C ILE A 113 -5.94 -2.18 5.86
N GLU A 114 -5.23 -1.42 6.71
CA GLU A 114 -5.69 -1.10 8.07
C GLU A 114 -6.08 -2.36 8.90
N ASP A 115 -5.32 -3.43 8.69
CA ASP A 115 -5.51 -4.77 9.27
C ASP A 115 -6.87 -5.41 8.91
N ILE A 116 -7.52 -4.97 7.82
CA ILE A 116 -8.71 -5.58 7.22
C ILE A 116 -8.29 -6.33 5.95
N TYR A 117 -8.78 -7.56 5.79
CA TYR A 117 -8.59 -8.33 4.56
C TYR A 117 -9.32 -7.69 3.39
N LEU A 118 -8.59 -7.31 2.35
CA LEU A 118 -9.16 -6.75 1.13
C LEU A 118 -9.50 -7.86 0.13
N GLY A 119 -8.57 -8.79 -0.08
CA GLY A 119 -8.71 -9.88 -1.05
C GLY A 119 -7.36 -10.44 -1.47
N LYS A 120 -7.34 -11.17 -2.59
CA LYS A 120 -6.11 -11.72 -3.18
C LYS A 120 -5.60 -10.80 -4.29
N LEU A 121 -4.28 -10.64 -4.38
CA LEU A 121 -3.66 -9.90 -5.47
C LEU A 121 -3.90 -10.65 -6.80
N PRO A 122 -4.26 -9.95 -7.90
CA PRO A 122 -4.43 -10.57 -9.20
C PRO A 122 -3.18 -11.34 -9.65
N GLU A 123 -3.38 -12.49 -10.29
CA GLU A 123 -2.28 -13.38 -10.73
C GLU A 123 -1.22 -12.67 -11.58
N SER A 124 -1.64 -11.68 -12.38
CA SER A 124 -0.78 -10.85 -13.22
C SER A 124 0.32 -10.12 -12.44
N TYR A 125 0.11 -9.86 -11.14
CA TYR A 125 1.06 -9.18 -10.28
C TYR A 125 1.73 -10.11 -9.26
N THR A 126 1.13 -11.27 -8.98
CA THR A 126 1.49 -12.11 -7.83
C THR A 126 2.88 -12.73 -7.95
N GLN A 127 3.27 -13.25 -9.11
CA GLN A 127 4.59 -13.90 -9.28
C GLN A 127 5.75 -12.92 -9.07
N GLU A 128 5.66 -11.74 -9.69
CA GLU A 128 6.68 -10.69 -9.55
C GLU A 128 6.70 -10.14 -8.12
N ALA A 129 5.53 -9.89 -7.52
CA ALA A 129 5.43 -9.43 -6.15
C ALA A 129 6.07 -10.43 -5.15
N LEU A 130 5.84 -11.73 -5.32
CA LEU A 130 6.43 -12.78 -4.48
C LEU A 130 7.95 -12.80 -4.59
N PHE A 131 8.50 -12.66 -5.81
CA PHE A 131 9.95 -12.59 -6.01
C PHE A 131 10.59 -11.39 -5.30
N TYR A 132 10.01 -10.20 -5.45
CA TYR A 132 10.56 -8.99 -4.83
C TYR A 132 10.31 -8.92 -3.32
N LEU A 133 9.25 -9.54 -2.81
CA LEU A 133 9.00 -9.63 -1.36
C LEU A 133 10.14 -10.33 -0.59
N GLN A 134 10.89 -11.21 -1.24
CA GLN A 134 12.00 -11.94 -0.63
C GLN A 134 13.34 -11.20 -0.74
N SER A 135 13.46 -10.25 -1.66
CA SER A 135 14.76 -9.72 -2.12
C SER A 135 14.88 -8.20 -2.07
N ALA A 136 13.78 -7.47 -1.90
CA ALA A 136 13.74 -6.01 -1.98
C ALA A 136 13.13 -5.34 -0.74
N VAL A 137 13.41 -4.06 -0.57
CA VAL A 137 12.72 -3.21 0.41
C VAL A 137 11.37 -2.80 -0.18
N VAL A 138 10.30 -3.00 0.58
CA VAL A 138 8.93 -2.71 0.12
C VAL A 138 8.40 -1.43 0.74
N MET A 139 7.87 -0.54 -0.09
CA MET A 139 7.14 0.65 0.30
C MET A 139 5.71 0.58 -0.24
N ASN A 140 4.73 0.73 0.66
CA ASN A 140 3.33 0.49 0.35
C ASN A 140 2.50 1.64 0.92
N PHE A 141 1.53 2.11 0.16
CA PHE A 141 0.53 3.06 0.65
C PHE A 141 -0.76 2.95 -0.16
N ALA A 142 -1.87 3.33 0.46
CA ALA A 142 -3.16 3.44 -0.19
C ALA A 142 -3.71 4.85 -0.01
N TYR A 143 -4.29 5.41 -1.07
CA TYR A 143 -5.04 6.66 -1.05
C TYR A 143 -6.52 6.35 -1.21
N ILE A 144 -7.37 7.13 -0.54
CA ILE A 144 -8.81 7.07 -0.78
C ILE A 144 -9.08 7.64 -2.17
N SER A 145 -9.83 6.91 -2.97
CA SER A 145 -10.42 7.34 -4.23
C SER A 145 -11.95 7.27 -4.12
N GLY A 146 -12.67 7.99 -4.98
CA GLY A 146 -14.13 8.01 -4.92
C GLY A 146 -14.71 8.71 -3.68
N GLY A 147 -15.99 8.48 -3.42
CA GLY A 147 -16.74 9.15 -2.35
C GLY A 147 -17.30 10.53 -2.73
N PRO A 148 -17.60 11.39 -1.73
CA PRO A 148 -18.11 12.73 -1.98
C PRO A 148 -17.11 13.58 -2.75
N PHE A 149 -17.57 14.33 -3.74
CA PHE A 149 -16.71 15.20 -4.55
C PHE A 149 -17.35 16.57 -4.81
N LYS A 150 -16.51 17.48 -5.26
CA LYS A 150 -16.89 18.78 -5.83
C LYS A 150 -16.36 18.89 -7.25
N HIS A 151 -17.12 19.53 -8.12
CA HIS A 151 -16.64 19.93 -9.43
C HIS A 151 -17.35 21.20 -9.90
N PHE A 152 -16.69 21.95 -10.76
CA PHE A 152 -17.26 23.16 -11.35
C PHE A 152 -17.99 22.80 -12.65
N ASN A 153 -19.28 23.12 -12.72
CA ASN A 153 -20.06 23.00 -13.94
C ASN A 153 -20.01 24.33 -14.71
N ALA A 154 -19.43 24.29 -15.91
CA ALA A 154 -19.26 25.46 -16.76
C ALA A 154 -20.59 25.98 -17.34
N ASP A 155 -21.56 25.10 -17.58
CA ASP A 155 -22.85 25.45 -18.19
C ASP A 155 -23.75 26.19 -17.20
N SER A 156 -23.79 25.73 -15.95
CA SER A 156 -24.54 26.37 -14.87
C SER A 156 -23.74 27.47 -14.15
N ASN A 157 -22.42 27.57 -14.38
CA ASN A 157 -21.46 28.43 -13.66
C ASN A 157 -21.57 28.26 -12.13
N THR A 158 -21.80 27.04 -11.66
CA THR A 158 -21.93 26.73 -10.23
C THR A 158 -21.01 25.60 -9.79
N MET A 159 -20.69 25.60 -8.50
CA MET A 159 -20.04 24.47 -7.85
C MET A 159 -21.06 23.40 -7.50
N GLU A 160 -20.90 22.23 -8.10
CA GLU A 160 -21.79 21.09 -7.88
C GLU A 160 -21.11 20.07 -6.97
N LYS A 161 -21.93 19.46 -6.10
CA LYS A 161 -21.52 18.37 -5.21
C LYS A 161 -22.14 17.08 -5.70
N GLY A 162 -21.36 16.02 -5.67
CA GLY A 162 -21.82 14.67 -5.97
C GLY A 162 -21.18 13.66 -5.02
N SER A 163 -21.51 12.39 -5.21
CA SER A 163 -20.85 11.30 -4.52
C SER A 163 -20.81 10.08 -5.42
N GLU A 164 -19.68 9.38 -5.36
CA GLU A 164 -19.52 8.03 -5.91
C GLU A 164 -19.30 7.04 -4.74
N HIS A 165 -19.26 5.75 -5.04
CA HIS A 165 -18.79 4.77 -4.06
C HIS A 165 -17.34 5.06 -3.67
N TYR A 166 -16.98 4.77 -2.43
CA TYR A 166 -15.58 4.84 -2.03
C TYR A 166 -14.77 3.73 -2.70
N ASP A 167 -13.52 4.02 -2.98
CA ASP A 167 -12.53 3.05 -3.42
C ASP A 167 -11.15 3.43 -2.81
N LEU A 168 -10.14 2.60 -3.05
CA LEU A 168 -8.78 2.87 -2.65
C LEU A 168 -7.85 2.57 -3.82
N THR A 169 -6.93 3.48 -4.12
CA THR A 169 -5.81 3.18 -5.00
C THR A 169 -4.61 2.79 -4.17
N VAL A 170 -4.13 1.57 -4.35
CA VAL A 170 -2.99 0.98 -3.64
C VAL A 170 -1.76 1.06 -4.52
N TYR A 171 -0.66 1.54 -3.94
CA TYR A 171 0.64 1.62 -4.58
C TYR A 171 1.64 0.80 -3.77
N ILE A 172 2.41 -0.01 -4.49
CA ILE A 172 3.45 -0.87 -3.93
C ILE A 172 4.70 -0.69 -4.77
N GLN A 173 5.80 -0.37 -4.11
CA GLN A 173 7.10 -0.17 -4.71
C GLN A 173 8.12 -1.08 -4.05
N PHE A 174 8.91 -1.76 -4.88
CA PHE A 174 10.06 -2.57 -4.47
C PHE A 174 11.35 -1.87 -4.89
N SER A 175 12.32 -1.78 -3.99
CA SER A 175 13.60 -1.09 -4.24
C SER A 175 14.79 -1.82 -3.65
#